data_AF-A0A074JRK3-F1
#
_entry.id   AF-A0A074JRK3-F1
#
_cell.length_a   1.000
_cell.length_b   1.000
_cell.length_c   1.000
_cell.angle_alpha   90.00
_cell.angle_beta   90.00
_cell.angle_gamma   90.00
#
_symmetry.space_group_name_H-M   'P 1'
#
loop_
_entity.id
_entity.type
_entity.pdbx_description
1 polymer ?
#
loop_
_entity_poly.entity_id
_entity_poly.type
_entity_poly.pdbx_seq_one_letter_code
_entity_poly.pdbx_strand_id
1 'polypeptide(L)'
;MSVLTTYAARLIALVAPLILALMMSVSSARAATCDAVMSDVDFGSVSLRAGVVNQSSGTLKISCSGLVGLLLEMCVTFGPGSGGAGGGNNPRYMTGSSGDSLSYQLSESATNLTGAPLDTVTQSVTILLLNGALLGLGSGEATVPVYARILSTGSATPTGHYESQFSGAGNISISYGTASCTGALSQTAPVGSFTVSADVTASCELSVSPMNFGQLSSVINSNVDATASVDVSCSQNTPYSITMDMGTGSGVSDPAHRKMRNAAYSLDYGLYRDSARSQPWGKTPAQSASGTGSGTNQHFPVYGRLHAGQTGYLGSYSDSVIVTINY
;
A
#
# COMPACT_ATOMS: atom_id res chain seq x y z
N MET A 1 26.08 75.73 -38.10
CA MET A 1 25.47 75.01 -36.95
C MET A 1 24.45 73.94 -37.37
N SER A 2 24.29 73.58 -38.66
CA SER A 2 23.23 72.66 -39.13
C SER A 2 23.69 71.26 -39.56
N VAL A 3 24.99 70.99 -39.62
CA VAL A 3 25.51 69.69 -40.09
C VAL A 3 25.85 68.75 -38.92
N LEU A 4 26.37 69.26 -37.81
CA LEU A 4 26.70 68.44 -36.63
C LEU A 4 25.47 67.85 -35.91
N THR A 5 24.34 68.56 -35.89
CA THR A 5 23.09 68.09 -35.27
C THR A 5 22.46 66.92 -36.02
N THR A 6 22.62 66.86 -37.34
CA THR A 6 22.05 65.82 -38.20
C THR A 6 22.83 64.50 -38.11
N TYR A 7 24.16 64.56 -37.92
CA TYR A 7 24.99 63.36 -37.69
C TYR A 7 24.76 62.75 -36.31
N ALA A 8 24.59 63.57 -35.26
CA ALA A 8 24.27 63.08 -33.92
C ALA A 8 22.89 62.38 -33.88
N ALA A 9 21.87 62.94 -34.54
CA ALA A 9 20.55 62.34 -34.63
C ALA A 9 20.52 61.02 -35.41
N ARG A 10 21.31 60.90 -36.49
CA ARG A 10 21.44 59.65 -37.26
C ARG A 10 22.22 58.56 -36.54
N LEU A 11 23.22 58.91 -35.72
CA LEU A 11 23.94 57.94 -34.89
C LEU A 11 23.05 57.37 -33.78
N ILE A 12 22.26 58.21 -33.11
CA ILE A 12 21.33 57.78 -32.05
C ILE A 12 20.23 56.88 -32.63
N ALA A 13 19.72 57.19 -33.82
CA ALA A 13 18.69 56.38 -34.49
C ALA A 13 19.17 54.99 -34.96
N LEU A 14 20.47 54.78 -35.15
CA LEU A 14 21.08 53.49 -35.53
C LEU A 14 21.53 52.67 -34.32
N VAL A 15 21.95 53.33 -33.24
CA VAL A 15 22.46 52.66 -32.04
C VAL A 15 21.34 52.22 -31.09
N ALA A 16 20.25 52.99 -30.98
CA ALA A 16 19.10 52.65 -30.12
C ALA A 16 18.41 51.31 -30.46
N PRO A 17 18.08 50.97 -31.72
CA PRO A 17 17.47 49.68 -32.04
C PRO A 17 18.45 48.50 -31.91
N LEU A 18 19.77 48.74 -32.06
CA LEU A 18 20.80 47.71 -31.87
C LEU A 18 20.97 47.36 -30.38
N ILE A 19 20.95 48.36 -29.49
CA ILE A 19 20.96 48.16 -28.03
C ILE A 19 19.66 47.50 -27.57
N LEU A 20 18.51 47.90 -28.11
CA LEU A 20 17.22 47.29 -27.79
C LEU A 20 17.13 45.83 -28.27
N ALA A 21 17.70 45.50 -29.44
CA ALA A 21 17.84 44.12 -29.92
C ALA A 21 18.84 43.29 -29.10
N LEU A 22 19.91 43.90 -28.57
CA LEU A 22 20.86 43.26 -27.65
C LEU A 22 20.21 43.00 -26.27
N MET A 23 19.31 43.87 -25.82
CA MET A 23 18.53 43.68 -24.57
C MET A 23 17.37 42.67 -24.74
N MET A 24 16.87 42.48 -25.96
CA MET A 24 15.85 41.46 -26.28
C MET A 24 16.45 40.07 -26.56
N SER A 25 17.78 39.93 -26.64
CA SER A 25 18.49 38.67 -26.82
C SER A 25 19.24 38.20 -25.56
N VAL A 26 18.95 38.80 -24.41
CA VAL A 26 19.43 38.34 -23.11
C VAL A 26 18.74 37.00 -22.81
N SER A 27 19.30 35.93 -23.37
CA SER A 27 19.13 34.59 -22.86
C SER A 27 19.49 34.66 -21.38
N SER A 28 18.55 34.31 -20.51
CA SER A 28 18.75 34.25 -19.06
C SER A 28 20.10 33.58 -18.78
N ALA A 29 21.07 34.34 -18.27
CA ALA A 29 22.40 33.83 -17.94
C ALA A 29 22.25 32.90 -16.72
N ARG A 30 22.16 31.59 -16.97
CA ARG A 30 22.02 30.57 -15.92
C ARG A 30 23.39 30.19 -15.41
N ALA A 31 23.66 30.42 -14.12
CA ALA A 31 24.93 30.06 -13.48
C ALA A 31 25.09 28.53 -13.27
N ALA A 32 23.97 27.82 -13.24
CA ALA A 32 23.90 26.36 -13.19
C ALA A 32 22.59 25.85 -13.79
N THR A 33 22.60 24.60 -14.21
CA THR A 33 21.45 23.81 -14.66
C THR A 33 21.36 22.55 -13.83
N CYS A 34 20.16 22.22 -13.37
CA CYS A 34 19.91 21.01 -12.61
C CYS A 34 18.68 20.29 -13.14
N ASP A 35 18.77 18.96 -13.09
CA ASP A 35 17.70 18.04 -13.43
C ASP A 35 17.49 17.08 -12.25
N ALA A 36 16.27 16.57 -12.13
CA ALA A 36 15.97 15.51 -11.17
C ALA A 36 15.19 14.39 -11.84
N VAL A 37 15.44 13.19 -11.34
CA VAL A 37 14.77 11.96 -11.76
C VAL A 37 14.38 11.20 -10.52
N MET A 38 13.12 10.78 -10.46
CA MET A 38 12.58 9.95 -9.40
C MET A 38 12.41 8.53 -9.94
N SER A 39 12.81 7.52 -9.18
CA SER A 39 12.45 6.14 -9.49
C SER A 39 10.99 5.87 -9.10
N ASP A 40 10.37 4.88 -9.74
CA ASP A 40 9.07 4.38 -9.31
C ASP A 40 9.14 3.87 -7.86
N VAL A 41 8.00 3.92 -7.19
CA VAL A 41 7.80 3.39 -5.83
C VAL A 41 6.83 2.24 -5.93
N ASP A 42 7.36 1.03 -5.93
CA ASP A 42 6.55 -0.19 -6.01
C ASP A 42 6.47 -0.89 -4.66
N PHE A 43 5.26 -1.04 -4.13
CA PHE A 43 5.01 -1.84 -2.92
C PHE A 43 4.97 -3.35 -3.22
N GLY A 44 4.83 -3.75 -4.49
CA GLY A 44 4.57 -5.13 -4.88
C GLY A 44 3.25 -5.65 -4.29
N SER A 45 3.24 -6.94 -3.92
CA SER A 45 2.08 -7.58 -3.30
C SER A 45 1.92 -7.19 -1.83
N VAL A 46 0.78 -6.57 -1.51
CA VAL A 46 0.47 -6.05 -0.16
C VAL A 46 -0.76 -6.71 0.44
N SER A 47 -0.79 -6.80 1.77
CA SER A 47 -1.97 -7.19 2.55
C SER A 47 -2.37 -6.06 3.47
N LEU A 48 -3.65 -5.69 3.46
CA LEU A 48 -4.16 -4.56 4.25
C LEU A 48 -4.62 -4.98 5.65
N ARG A 49 -4.23 -6.15 6.13
CA ARG A 49 -4.60 -6.63 7.47
C ARG A 49 -4.05 -5.73 8.57
N ALA A 50 -4.79 -5.68 9.67
CA ALA A 50 -4.34 -4.99 10.88
C ALA A 50 -2.98 -5.56 11.35
N GLY A 51 -2.04 -4.68 11.67
CA GLY A 51 -0.69 -5.05 12.11
C GLY A 51 0.32 -5.28 10.98
N VAL A 52 -0.12 -5.39 9.71
CA VAL A 52 0.79 -5.43 8.56
C VAL A 52 1.20 -4.00 8.20
N VAL A 53 2.51 -3.79 8.04
CA VAL A 53 3.07 -2.51 7.65
C VAL A 53 3.59 -2.64 6.22
N ASN A 54 2.86 -2.08 5.27
CA ASN A 54 3.27 -2.05 3.86
C ASN A 54 4.05 -0.76 3.61
N GLN A 55 5.36 -0.89 3.41
CA GLN A 55 6.29 0.20 3.17
C GLN A 55 7.16 -0.12 1.95
N SER A 56 7.47 0.92 1.20
CA SER A 56 8.43 0.86 0.10
C SER A 56 9.20 2.18 0.02
N SER A 57 10.12 2.28 -0.92
CA SER A 57 10.87 3.50 -1.16
C SER A 57 11.27 3.63 -2.62
N GLY A 58 11.27 4.86 -3.12
CA GLY A 58 11.92 5.24 -4.36
C GLY A 58 13.15 6.09 -4.09
N THR A 59 13.88 6.41 -5.15
CA THR A 59 15.11 7.18 -5.09
C THR A 59 14.99 8.42 -5.96
N LEU A 60 15.16 9.59 -5.34
CA LEU A 60 15.28 10.87 -6.02
C LEU A 60 16.76 11.15 -6.31
N LYS A 61 17.12 11.15 -7.59
CA LYS A 61 18.45 11.55 -8.05
C LYS A 61 18.41 12.98 -8.58
N ILE A 62 19.30 13.83 -8.09
CA ILE A 62 19.50 15.20 -8.54
C ILE A 62 20.88 15.28 -9.18
N SER A 63 20.96 15.85 -10.38
CA SER A 63 22.21 16.09 -11.09
C SER A 63 22.27 17.56 -11.53
N CYS A 64 23.36 18.23 -11.22
CA CYS A 64 23.59 19.64 -11.53
C CYS A 64 24.91 19.83 -12.27
N SER A 65 24.96 20.80 -13.18
CA SER A 65 26.16 21.27 -13.86
C SER A 65 26.22 22.79 -13.89
N GLY A 66 27.42 23.37 -13.77
CA GLY A 66 27.56 24.83 -13.69
C GLY A 66 28.95 25.27 -13.26
N LEU A 67 29.06 26.51 -12.77
CA LEU A 67 30.32 27.05 -12.28
C LEU A 67 30.78 26.32 -11.00
N VAL A 68 32.06 25.97 -10.95
CA VAL A 68 32.68 25.30 -9.81
C VAL A 68 32.58 26.14 -8.54
N GLY A 69 32.32 25.48 -7.41
CA GLY A 69 32.24 26.11 -6.09
C GLY A 69 30.87 26.72 -5.78
N LEU A 70 29.91 26.66 -6.72
CA LEU A 70 28.53 27.03 -6.44
C LEU A 70 27.88 26.03 -5.48
N LEU A 71 27.26 26.56 -4.43
CA LEU A 71 26.35 25.84 -3.54
C LEU A 71 24.91 26.14 -3.97
N LEU A 72 24.23 25.12 -4.47
CA LEU A 72 22.84 25.19 -4.88
C LEU A 72 21.96 24.58 -3.79
N GLU A 73 20.84 25.26 -3.51
CA GLU A 73 19.75 24.67 -2.75
C GLU A 73 18.64 24.27 -3.73
N MET A 74 18.17 23.04 -3.59
CA MET A 74 17.20 22.38 -4.46
C MET A 74 15.95 22.09 -3.64
N CYS A 75 14.78 22.36 -4.22
CA CYS A 75 13.49 21.98 -3.64
C CYS A 75 12.69 21.20 -4.67
N VAL A 76 12.45 19.92 -4.37
CA VAL A 76 11.64 19.03 -5.19
C VAL A 76 10.27 18.92 -4.55
N THR A 77 9.26 19.45 -5.23
CA THR A 77 7.88 19.51 -4.74
C THR A 77 7.07 18.33 -5.25
N PHE A 78 6.26 17.70 -4.39
CA PHE A 78 5.37 16.59 -4.71
C PHE A 78 3.91 17.04 -4.60
N GLY A 79 3.20 17.07 -5.72
CA GLY A 79 1.76 17.32 -5.81
C GLY A 79 0.94 16.03 -5.75
N PRO A 80 -0.39 16.08 -5.86
CA PRO A 80 -1.30 15.02 -5.45
C PRO A 80 -1.15 13.68 -6.18
N GLY A 81 -0.59 13.68 -7.40
CA GLY A 81 -0.58 12.52 -8.29
C GLY A 81 -1.95 12.32 -8.98
N SER A 82 -2.01 11.37 -9.92
CA SER A 82 -3.22 11.08 -10.70
C SER A 82 -4.38 10.56 -9.86
N GLY A 83 -4.10 9.88 -8.74
CA GLY A 83 -5.14 9.41 -7.83
C GLY A 83 -5.70 10.48 -6.89
N GLY A 84 -5.10 11.68 -6.89
CA GLY A 84 -5.53 12.79 -6.05
C GLY A 84 -5.05 12.68 -4.60
N ALA A 85 -5.41 13.67 -3.79
CA ALA A 85 -5.06 13.69 -2.38
C ALA A 85 -6.08 14.48 -1.54
N GLY A 86 -6.06 14.25 -0.24
CA GLY A 86 -6.75 15.09 0.74
C GLY A 86 -6.10 16.47 0.88
N GLY A 87 -6.63 17.29 1.79
CA GLY A 87 -6.05 18.60 2.10
C GLY A 87 -4.59 18.49 2.52
N GLY A 88 -3.73 19.34 1.95
CA GLY A 88 -2.28 19.31 2.22
C GLY A 88 -1.62 17.99 1.83
N ASN A 89 -2.11 17.34 0.76
CA ASN A 89 -1.61 16.06 0.28
C ASN A 89 -1.63 14.92 1.32
N ASN A 90 -2.57 14.96 2.27
CA ASN A 90 -2.64 13.99 3.35
C ASN A 90 -4.05 13.40 3.54
N PRO A 91 -4.27 12.10 3.25
CA PRO A 91 -3.36 11.19 2.54
C PRO A 91 -3.37 11.46 1.02
N ARG A 92 -2.44 10.83 0.29
CA ARG A 92 -2.50 10.67 -1.17
C ARG A 92 -3.21 9.36 -1.50
N TYR A 93 -3.73 9.22 -2.72
CA TYR A 93 -4.45 8.02 -3.14
C TYR A 93 -3.85 7.41 -4.40
N MET A 94 -3.76 6.08 -4.41
CA MET A 94 -3.66 5.29 -5.63
C MET A 94 -5.06 4.86 -6.03
N THR A 95 -5.34 4.80 -7.33
CA THR A 95 -6.64 4.41 -7.86
C THR A 95 -6.56 3.06 -8.55
N GLY A 96 -7.51 2.17 -8.23
CA GLY A 96 -7.70 0.92 -8.94
C GLY A 96 -8.56 1.08 -10.20
N SER A 97 -8.59 0.05 -11.04
CA SER A 97 -9.36 0.05 -12.30
C SER A 97 -10.88 0.21 -12.10
N SER A 98 -11.40 -0.13 -10.93
CA SER A 98 -12.82 0.04 -10.55
C SER A 98 -13.14 1.40 -9.90
N GLY A 99 -12.16 2.30 -9.78
CA GLY A 99 -12.31 3.60 -9.13
C GLY A 99 -12.11 3.59 -7.61
N ASP A 100 -11.82 2.42 -7.03
CA ASP A 100 -11.46 2.28 -5.62
C ASP A 100 -10.16 3.02 -5.31
N SER A 101 -10.05 3.54 -4.10
CA SER A 101 -8.89 4.32 -3.66
C SER A 101 -8.12 3.60 -2.55
N LEU A 102 -6.79 3.56 -2.69
CA LEU A 102 -5.86 3.05 -1.68
C LEU A 102 -5.02 4.21 -1.15
N SER A 103 -5.19 4.53 0.13
CA SER A 103 -4.52 5.66 0.74
C SER A 103 -3.07 5.34 1.09
N TYR A 104 -2.16 6.25 0.79
CA TYR A 104 -0.74 6.17 1.12
C TYR A 104 -0.18 7.54 1.44
N GLN A 105 1.05 7.56 1.96
CA GLN A 105 1.78 8.79 2.18
C GLN A 105 3.27 8.64 1.85
N LEU A 106 3.88 9.72 1.35
CA LEU A 106 5.31 9.85 1.12
C LEU A 106 6.00 10.49 2.34
N SER A 107 7.24 10.11 2.63
CA SER A 107 8.04 10.62 3.74
C SER A 107 9.54 10.60 3.43
N GLU A 108 10.30 11.49 4.05
CA GLU A 108 11.77 11.45 4.05
C GLU A 108 12.33 10.47 5.09
N SER A 109 11.49 9.94 5.98
CA SER A 109 11.90 9.05 7.05
C SER A 109 11.26 7.68 6.92
N ALA A 110 12.09 6.63 7.02
CA ALA A 110 11.63 5.25 7.13
C ALA A 110 10.90 4.96 8.47
N THR A 111 11.12 5.77 9.50
CA THR A 111 10.64 5.49 10.87
C THR A 111 9.46 6.37 11.28
N ASN A 112 9.36 7.60 10.75
CA ASN A 112 8.30 8.56 11.07
C ASN A 112 7.30 8.74 9.91
N LEU A 113 6.72 7.63 9.45
CA LEU A 113 5.74 7.62 8.35
C LEU A 113 4.33 8.10 8.74
N THR A 114 4.13 8.44 10.02
CA THR A 114 2.94 9.16 10.52
C THR A 114 3.20 10.65 10.73
N GLY A 115 4.38 11.14 10.31
CA GLY A 115 4.76 12.56 10.37
C GLY A 115 4.01 13.44 9.36
N ALA A 116 4.44 14.70 9.24
CA ALA A 116 3.91 15.63 8.26
C ALA A 116 4.06 15.07 6.82
N PRO A 117 3.09 15.33 5.92
CA PRO A 117 3.16 14.88 4.53
C PRO A 117 4.44 15.38 3.87
N LEU A 118 5.06 14.55 3.03
CA LEU A 118 6.15 15.01 2.19
C LEU A 118 5.59 15.79 1.00
N ASP A 119 5.63 17.11 1.14
CA ASP A 119 5.28 18.06 0.07
C ASP A 119 6.51 18.56 -0.67
N THR A 120 7.65 18.69 0.01
CA THR A 120 8.88 19.22 -0.57
C THR A 120 10.09 18.56 0.07
N VAL A 121 11.01 18.08 -0.78
CA VAL A 121 12.35 17.64 -0.38
C VAL A 121 13.33 18.77 -0.64
N THR A 122 14.05 19.20 0.40
CA THR A 122 15.09 20.22 0.29
C THR A 122 16.48 19.58 0.38
N GLN A 123 17.32 19.82 -0.64
CA GLN A 123 18.65 19.22 -0.71
C GLN A 123 19.68 20.24 -1.23
N SER A 124 20.85 20.28 -0.60
CA SER A 124 21.97 21.08 -1.10
C SER A 124 22.89 20.27 -1.99
N VAL A 125 23.34 20.85 -3.10
CA VAL A 125 24.30 20.26 -4.05
C VAL A 125 25.43 21.25 -4.28
N THR A 126 26.68 20.80 -4.12
CA THR A 126 27.87 21.61 -4.43
C THR A 126 28.45 21.17 -5.77
N ILE A 127 28.75 22.13 -6.64
CA ILE A 127 29.37 21.85 -7.93
C ILE A 127 30.89 21.70 -7.75
N LEU A 128 31.40 20.50 -8.04
CA LEU A 128 32.81 20.15 -7.92
C LEU A 128 33.47 20.09 -9.31
N LEU A 129 34.77 20.36 -9.36
CA LEU A 129 35.57 20.25 -10.58
C LEU A 129 35.55 18.80 -11.09
N LEU A 130 35.21 18.65 -12.37
CA LEU A 130 35.50 17.42 -13.09
C LEU A 130 37.00 17.36 -13.40
N ASN A 131 37.62 16.21 -13.15
CA ASN A 131 39.03 16.00 -13.50
C ASN A 131 39.25 16.32 -14.99
N GLY A 132 40.04 17.36 -15.28
CA GLY A 132 40.36 17.79 -16.65
C GLY A 132 39.48 18.92 -17.23
N ALA A 133 38.58 19.53 -16.45
CA ALA A 133 37.77 20.65 -16.93
C ALA A 133 38.61 21.95 -17.02
N LEU A 134 38.85 22.43 -18.26
CA LEU A 134 39.71 23.59 -18.55
C LEU A 134 39.03 24.96 -18.35
N LEU A 135 37.72 24.99 -18.05
CA LEU A 135 36.87 26.20 -18.11
C LEU A 135 36.15 26.56 -16.79
N GLY A 136 36.57 26.00 -15.65
CA GLY A 136 35.93 26.30 -14.36
C GLY A 136 34.49 25.79 -14.22
N LEU A 137 34.08 24.86 -15.07
CA LEU A 137 32.80 24.16 -15.02
C LEU A 137 32.95 22.83 -14.28
N GLY A 138 31.87 22.40 -13.64
CA GLY A 138 31.82 21.20 -12.84
C GLY A 138 30.44 20.55 -12.82
N SER A 139 30.32 19.48 -12.05
CA SER A 139 29.06 18.82 -11.77
C SER A 139 28.92 18.48 -10.28
N GLY A 140 27.68 18.25 -9.85
CA GLY A 140 27.34 17.76 -8.52
C GLY A 140 26.13 16.85 -8.60
N GLU A 141 26.10 15.81 -7.78
CA GLU A 141 24.97 14.90 -7.67
C GLU A 141 24.56 14.73 -6.21
N ALA A 142 23.27 14.52 -5.99
CA ALA A 142 22.72 14.08 -4.70
C ALA A 142 21.69 12.99 -4.92
N THR A 143 21.55 12.11 -3.93
CA THR A 143 20.58 11.01 -3.96
C THR A 143 19.85 10.99 -2.64
N VAL A 144 18.52 11.11 -2.70
CA VAL A 144 17.65 11.19 -1.53
C VAL A 144 16.63 10.05 -1.60
N PRO A 145 16.56 9.16 -0.59
CA PRO A 145 15.50 8.16 -0.53
C PRO A 145 14.17 8.82 -0.17
N VAL A 146 13.12 8.47 -0.89
CA VAL A 146 11.75 8.87 -0.58
C VAL A 146 10.98 7.62 -0.20
N TYR A 147 10.56 7.56 1.06
CA TYR A 147 9.81 6.44 1.60
C TYR A 147 8.33 6.62 1.35
N ALA A 148 7.61 5.51 1.26
CA ALA A 148 6.16 5.50 1.12
C ALA A 148 5.55 4.44 2.03
N ARG A 149 4.35 4.72 2.53
CA ARG A 149 3.58 3.81 3.36
C ARG A 149 2.11 3.81 2.96
N ILE A 150 1.53 2.63 2.83
CA ILE A 150 0.07 2.49 2.71
C ILE A 150 -0.56 2.73 4.08
N LEU A 151 -1.53 3.64 4.12
CA LEU A 151 -2.28 4.04 5.31
C LEU A 151 -3.61 3.29 5.43
N SER A 152 -4.15 2.80 4.31
CA SER A 152 -5.35 1.98 4.32
C SER A 152 -5.10 0.70 5.11
N THR A 153 -5.98 0.46 6.07
CA THR A 153 -6.03 -0.80 6.85
C THR A 153 -7.43 -1.36 6.79
N GLY A 154 -7.54 -2.69 6.86
CA GLY A 154 -8.78 -3.43 6.83
C GLY A 154 -9.03 -4.09 5.48
N SER A 155 -10.02 -4.98 5.50
CA SER A 155 -10.34 -5.87 4.38
C SER A 155 -11.31 -5.26 3.37
N ALA A 156 -11.74 -4.01 3.58
CA ALA A 156 -12.75 -3.32 2.75
C ALA A 156 -12.23 -2.84 1.39
N THR A 157 -10.92 -2.62 1.24
CA THR A 157 -10.36 -2.27 -0.07
C THR A 157 -10.29 -3.54 -0.95
N PRO A 158 -10.89 -3.53 -2.15
CA PRO A 158 -10.88 -4.68 -3.05
C PRO A 158 -9.46 -5.09 -3.47
N THR A 159 -9.29 -6.37 -3.76
CA THR A 159 -8.06 -6.89 -4.35
C THR A 159 -7.85 -6.37 -5.76
N GLY A 160 -6.62 -6.07 -6.14
CA GLY A 160 -6.29 -5.60 -7.49
C GLY A 160 -5.07 -4.69 -7.52
N HIS A 161 -4.78 -4.20 -8.72
CA HIS A 161 -3.70 -3.25 -8.98
C HIS A 161 -4.18 -1.81 -8.71
N TYR A 162 -3.38 -1.06 -7.96
CA TYR A 162 -3.60 0.35 -7.64
C TYR A 162 -2.37 1.15 -8.05
N GLU A 163 -2.58 2.27 -8.72
CA GLU A 163 -1.49 3.16 -9.14
C GLU A 163 -1.83 4.65 -8.97
N SER A 164 -0.79 5.46 -8.82
CA SER A 164 -0.84 6.92 -8.92
C SER A 164 0.39 7.40 -9.70
N GLN A 165 0.15 8.04 -10.84
CA GLN A 165 1.20 8.62 -11.66
C GLN A 165 1.44 10.08 -11.27
N PHE A 166 2.71 10.44 -11.14
CA PHE A 166 3.15 11.81 -10.94
C PHE A 166 3.74 12.32 -12.25
N SER A 167 2.97 13.12 -12.98
CA SER A 167 3.39 13.69 -14.26
C SER A 167 3.04 15.18 -14.34
N GLY A 168 3.94 15.95 -14.94
CA GLY A 168 3.81 17.40 -15.09
C GLY A 168 4.11 18.21 -13.82
N ALA A 169 4.29 19.51 -14.01
CA ALA A 169 4.77 20.45 -12.97
C ALA A 169 3.83 20.57 -11.76
N GLY A 170 2.55 20.21 -11.90
CA GLY A 170 1.60 20.20 -10.78
C GLY A 170 1.76 18.99 -9.84
N ASN A 171 2.46 17.94 -10.27
CA ASN A 171 2.65 16.70 -9.50
C ASN A 171 4.09 16.48 -9.08
N ILE A 172 5.05 16.85 -9.93
CA ILE A 172 6.46 16.84 -9.53
C ILE A 172 7.21 17.96 -10.25
N SER A 173 7.95 18.75 -9.50
CA SER A 173 8.76 19.85 -10.05
C SER A 173 10.00 20.06 -9.19
N ILE A 174 11.07 20.55 -9.81
CA ILE A 174 12.25 20.99 -9.09
C ILE A 174 12.46 22.49 -9.27
N SER A 175 12.68 23.19 -8.16
CA SER A 175 13.11 24.58 -8.11
C SER A 175 14.50 24.66 -7.48
N TYR A 176 15.37 25.52 -8.00
CA TYR A 176 16.74 25.66 -7.50
C TYR A 176 17.32 27.04 -7.69
N GLY A 177 18.28 27.38 -6.83
CA GLY A 177 19.03 28.61 -6.92
C GLY A 177 20.27 28.60 -6.03
N THR A 178 21.10 29.63 -6.17
CA THR A 178 22.30 29.79 -5.33
C THR A 178 21.87 30.14 -3.91
N ALA A 179 22.20 29.30 -2.95
CA ALA A 179 21.82 29.42 -1.53
C ALA A 179 20.30 29.42 -1.21
N SER A 180 19.40 29.49 -2.19
CA SER A 180 17.96 29.27 -1.99
C SER A 180 17.25 28.71 -3.21
N CYS A 181 16.39 27.73 -2.98
CA CYS A 181 15.48 27.18 -3.99
C CYS A 181 14.20 28.01 -4.17
N THR A 182 13.97 29.01 -3.32
CA THR A 182 12.79 29.90 -3.35
C THR A 182 13.22 31.36 -3.53
N GLY A 183 12.77 32.03 -4.59
CA GLY A 183 13.11 33.42 -4.82
C GLY A 183 12.95 33.85 -6.27
N ALA A 184 13.06 35.16 -6.52
CA ALA A 184 12.90 35.74 -7.86
C ALA A 184 13.96 35.27 -8.88
N LEU A 185 15.08 34.73 -8.39
CA LEU A 185 16.18 34.21 -9.20
C LEU A 185 16.19 32.67 -9.25
N SER A 186 15.22 32.00 -8.61
CA SER A 186 15.13 30.55 -8.65
C SER A 186 14.69 30.10 -10.04
N GLN A 187 15.26 28.98 -10.47
CA GLN A 187 14.98 28.35 -11.73
C GLN A 187 14.17 27.08 -11.48
N THR A 188 13.29 26.76 -12.42
CA THR A 188 12.56 25.49 -12.41
C THR A 188 13.01 24.59 -13.55
N ALA A 189 13.03 23.28 -13.30
CA ALA A 189 13.17 22.26 -14.34
C ALA A 189 12.05 21.21 -14.22
N PRO A 190 11.63 20.61 -15.34
CA PRO A 190 10.70 19.48 -15.29
C PRO A 190 11.39 18.27 -14.65
N VAL A 191 10.61 17.46 -13.94
CA VAL A 191 11.05 16.16 -13.44
C VAL A 191 10.35 15.08 -14.25
N GLY A 192 11.06 14.00 -14.55
CA GLY A 192 10.49 12.84 -15.24
C GLY A 192 9.30 12.27 -14.47
N SER A 193 8.35 11.67 -15.19
CA SER A 193 7.22 11.01 -14.54
C SER A 193 7.67 9.75 -13.79
N PHE A 194 7.07 9.51 -12.63
CA PHE A 194 7.21 8.26 -11.89
C PHE A 194 5.84 7.79 -11.41
N THR A 195 5.75 6.51 -11.05
CA THR A 195 4.52 5.88 -10.58
C THR A 195 4.71 5.35 -9.16
N VAL A 196 3.66 5.48 -8.35
CA VAL A 196 3.51 4.76 -7.08
C VAL A 196 2.47 3.66 -7.30
N SER A 197 2.84 2.40 -7.05
CA SER A 197 1.99 1.23 -7.35
C SER A 197 1.96 0.20 -6.23
N ALA A 198 0.84 -0.53 -6.12
CA ALA A 198 0.69 -1.66 -5.23
C ALA A 198 -0.31 -2.69 -5.79
N ASP A 199 -0.05 -3.97 -5.53
CA ASP A 199 -0.98 -5.06 -5.80
C ASP A 199 -1.62 -5.55 -4.50
N VAL A 200 -2.87 -5.17 -4.25
CA VAL A 200 -3.62 -5.60 -3.07
C VAL A 200 -4.04 -7.06 -3.25
N THR A 201 -3.50 -7.93 -2.42
CA THR A 201 -3.74 -9.38 -2.48
C THR A 201 -4.88 -9.84 -1.58
N ALA A 202 -5.50 -10.96 -1.97
CA ALA A 202 -6.51 -11.64 -1.19
C ALA A 202 -5.93 -12.13 0.14
N SER A 203 -6.71 -12.00 1.21
CA SER A 203 -6.31 -12.50 2.51
C SER A 203 -7.55 -12.89 3.30
N CYS A 204 -7.48 -13.95 4.09
CA CYS A 204 -8.54 -14.36 5.01
C CYS A 204 -7.99 -14.64 6.42
N GLU A 205 -8.81 -14.38 7.44
CA GLU A 205 -8.55 -14.79 8.83
C GLU A 205 -9.76 -15.56 9.33
N LEU A 206 -9.46 -16.53 10.19
CA LEU A 206 -10.39 -17.51 10.71
C LEU A 206 -10.27 -17.51 12.23
N SER A 207 -11.39 -17.33 12.92
CA SER A 207 -11.52 -17.53 14.36
C SER A 207 -12.60 -18.57 14.61
N VAL A 208 -12.38 -19.43 15.62
CA VAL A 208 -13.32 -20.51 15.95
C VAL A 208 -13.57 -20.55 17.44
N SER A 209 -14.82 -20.75 17.84
CA SER A 209 -15.17 -20.97 19.25
C SER A 209 -15.11 -22.47 19.59
N PRO A 210 -14.72 -22.85 20.82
CA PRO A 210 -14.84 -24.23 21.25
C PRO A 210 -16.32 -24.64 21.35
N MET A 211 -16.60 -25.92 21.12
CA MET A 211 -17.91 -26.53 21.34
C MET A 211 -17.89 -27.39 22.60
N ASN A 212 -18.92 -27.27 23.43
CA ASN A 212 -19.04 -28.04 24.67
C ASN A 212 -20.45 -28.63 24.80
N PHE A 213 -20.54 -29.96 24.89
CA PHE A 213 -21.79 -30.70 25.10
C PHE A 213 -22.23 -30.77 26.57
N GLY A 214 -21.43 -30.21 27.50
CA GLY A 214 -21.75 -30.13 28.91
C GLY A 214 -21.46 -31.42 29.69
N GLN A 215 -22.05 -31.52 30.87
CA GLN A 215 -21.99 -32.73 31.70
C GLN A 215 -23.09 -33.71 31.30
N LEU A 216 -22.72 -34.97 31.12
CA LEU A 216 -23.57 -36.02 30.58
C LEU A 216 -23.72 -37.16 31.59
N SER A 217 -24.87 -37.82 31.58
CA SER A 217 -25.03 -39.12 32.23
C SER A 217 -24.24 -40.19 31.48
N SER A 218 -23.88 -41.27 32.18
CA SER A 218 -23.17 -42.41 31.57
C SER A 218 -23.95 -43.03 30.41
N VAL A 219 -25.29 -43.00 30.45
CA VAL A 219 -26.14 -43.40 29.32
C VAL A 219 -26.73 -42.16 28.67
N ILE A 220 -26.54 -42.01 27.36
CA ILE A 220 -27.04 -40.90 26.54
C ILE A 220 -28.29 -41.38 25.80
N ASN A 221 -29.47 -41.12 26.36
CA ASN A 221 -30.75 -41.61 25.82
C ASN A 221 -31.42 -40.68 24.80
N SER A 222 -30.93 -39.45 24.68
CA SER A 222 -31.43 -38.44 23.74
C SER A 222 -30.27 -37.69 23.12
N ASN A 223 -30.48 -37.15 21.92
CA ASN A 223 -29.49 -36.29 21.28
C ASN A 223 -29.17 -35.10 22.19
N VAL A 224 -27.89 -34.76 22.30
CA VAL A 224 -27.43 -33.56 23.02
C VAL A 224 -26.86 -32.60 22.01
N ASP A 225 -27.48 -31.43 21.95
CA ASP A 225 -27.20 -30.43 20.94
C ASP A 225 -26.39 -29.28 21.54
N ALA A 226 -25.40 -28.79 20.81
CA ALA A 226 -24.55 -27.66 21.19
C ALA A 226 -24.31 -26.74 20.00
N THR A 227 -23.84 -25.52 20.24
CA THR A 227 -23.46 -24.57 19.19
C THR A 227 -22.05 -24.05 19.40
N ALA A 228 -21.39 -23.73 18.30
CA ALA A 228 -20.13 -23.00 18.25
C ALA A 228 -20.17 -22.03 17.05
N SER A 229 -19.12 -21.26 16.83
CA SER A 229 -19.00 -20.38 15.67
C SER A 229 -17.68 -20.57 14.95
N VAL A 230 -17.74 -20.32 13.64
CA VAL A 230 -16.61 -20.01 12.79
C VAL A 230 -16.81 -18.59 12.27
N ASP A 231 -15.90 -17.70 12.61
CA ASP A 231 -15.90 -16.30 12.22
C ASP A 231 -14.80 -16.09 11.17
N VAL A 232 -15.17 -15.54 10.02
CA VAL A 232 -14.26 -15.36 8.86
C VAL A 232 -14.23 -13.89 8.45
N SER A 233 -13.02 -13.35 8.31
CA SER A 233 -12.80 -12.01 7.78
C SER A 233 -11.87 -12.07 6.58
N CYS A 234 -12.44 -11.94 5.37
CA CYS A 234 -11.72 -11.97 4.10
C CYS A 234 -11.72 -10.60 3.40
N SER A 235 -10.67 -10.32 2.64
CA SER A 235 -10.61 -9.17 1.71
C SER A 235 -11.86 -9.12 0.82
N GLN A 236 -12.36 -7.93 0.53
CA GLN A 236 -13.56 -7.73 -0.26
C GLN A 236 -13.43 -8.40 -1.64
N ASN A 237 -14.51 -9.04 -2.09
CA ASN A 237 -14.61 -9.78 -3.35
C ASN A 237 -13.70 -11.02 -3.47
N THR A 238 -13.12 -11.50 -2.37
CA THR A 238 -12.35 -12.75 -2.34
C THR A 238 -13.29 -13.94 -2.13
N PRO A 239 -13.49 -14.83 -3.13
CA PRO A 239 -14.25 -16.06 -2.91
C PRO A 239 -13.49 -17.00 -1.97
N TYR A 240 -14.19 -17.70 -1.08
CA TYR A 240 -13.57 -18.66 -0.19
C TYR A 240 -14.48 -19.86 0.12
N SER A 241 -13.85 -20.92 0.62
CA SER A 241 -14.52 -22.10 1.17
C SER A 241 -13.93 -22.47 2.53
N ILE A 242 -14.79 -22.98 3.42
CA ILE A 242 -14.46 -23.42 4.77
C ILE A 242 -14.75 -24.91 4.85
N THR A 243 -13.73 -25.69 5.16
CA THR A 243 -13.81 -27.15 5.32
C THR A 243 -13.47 -27.54 6.75
N MET A 244 -14.01 -28.67 7.19
CA MET A 244 -13.65 -29.27 8.47
C MET A 244 -13.16 -30.69 8.23
N ASP A 245 -12.05 -31.07 8.85
CA ASP A 245 -11.56 -32.45 8.81
C ASP A 245 -12.42 -33.39 9.68
N MET A 246 -12.01 -34.65 9.81
CA MET A 246 -12.78 -35.68 10.52
C MET A 246 -12.46 -35.74 12.02
N GLY A 247 -11.65 -34.81 12.53
CA GLY A 247 -11.08 -34.88 13.86
C GLY A 247 -10.02 -35.98 14.02
N THR A 248 -9.67 -36.25 15.27
CA THR A 248 -8.63 -37.21 15.68
C THR A 248 -9.16 -38.63 15.94
N GLY A 249 -10.48 -38.82 15.81
CA GLY A 249 -11.14 -40.12 15.92
C GLY A 249 -10.69 -41.10 14.85
N SER A 250 -10.33 -42.33 15.22
CA SER A 250 -9.88 -43.34 14.24
C SER A 250 -11.06 -43.94 13.48
N GLY A 251 -10.87 -44.16 12.17
CA GLY A 251 -11.87 -44.80 11.31
C GLY A 251 -13.11 -43.94 11.06
N VAL A 252 -13.01 -42.61 11.25
CA VAL A 252 -14.06 -41.67 10.91
C VAL A 252 -13.94 -41.30 9.43
N SER A 253 -15.00 -41.56 8.66
CA SER A 253 -15.12 -41.13 7.25
C SER A 253 -16.36 -40.28 6.98
N ASP A 254 -17.29 -40.22 7.93
CA ASP A 254 -18.53 -39.45 7.84
C ASP A 254 -18.46 -38.27 8.84
N PRO A 255 -18.54 -37.01 8.37
CA PRO A 255 -18.53 -35.85 9.25
C PRO A 255 -19.75 -35.78 10.20
N ALA A 256 -20.83 -36.52 9.94
CA ALA A 256 -21.95 -36.66 10.88
C ALA A 256 -21.64 -37.60 12.07
N HIS A 257 -20.56 -38.38 11.99
CA HIS A 257 -20.19 -39.45 12.92
C HIS A 257 -18.68 -39.37 13.29
N ARG A 258 -18.25 -38.17 13.69
CA ARG A 258 -16.93 -37.92 14.31
C ARG A 258 -16.87 -38.52 15.71
N LYS A 259 -15.67 -38.71 16.24
CA LYS A 259 -15.46 -39.37 17.54
C LYS A 259 -14.61 -38.55 18.49
N MET A 260 -15.22 -38.09 19.57
CA MET A 260 -14.49 -37.58 20.73
C MET A 260 -14.00 -38.74 21.59
N ARG A 261 -12.84 -38.59 22.24
CA ARG A 261 -12.15 -39.67 22.92
C ARG A 261 -11.87 -39.37 24.38
N ASN A 262 -12.00 -40.42 25.19
CA ASN A 262 -11.51 -40.54 26.55
C ASN A 262 -10.71 -41.84 26.63
N ALA A 263 -9.38 -41.76 26.53
CA ALA A 263 -8.50 -42.91 26.41
C ALA A 263 -8.96 -43.90 25.31
N ALA A 264 -9.35 -45.12 25.69
CA ALA A 264 -9.82 -46.16 24.75
C ALA A 264 -11.29 -46.01 24.36
N TYR A 265 -12.05 -45.16 25.05
CA TYR A 265 -13.48 -44.97 24.84
C TYR A 265 -13.74 -43.81 23.88
N SER A 266 -14.83 -43.89 23.12
CA SER A 266 -15.24 -42.82 22.22
C SER A 266 -16.74 -42.54 22.31
N LEU A 267 -17.12 -41.29 22.07
CA LEU A 267 -18.50 -40.88 21.83
C LEU A 267 -18.62 -40.26 20.43
N ASP A 268 -19.70 -40.58 19.76
CA ASP A 268 -20.04 -40.22 18.39
C ASP A 268 -20.82 -38.90 18.34
N TYR A 269 -20.37 -37.98 17.49
CA TYR A 269 -20.97 -36.67 17.32
C TYR A 269 -20.87 -36.18 15.88
N GLY A 270 -21.75 -35.27 15.49
CA GLY A 270 -21.73 -34.60 14.19
C GLY A 270 -21.65 -33.09 14.32
N LEU A 271 -21.06 -32.45 13.31
CA LEU A 271 -21.05 -30.99 13.13
C LEU A 271 -21.75 -30.65 11.82
N TYR A 272 -22.63 -29.65 11.85
CA TYR A 272 -23.55 -29.33 10.76
C TYR A 272 -23.57 -27.83 10.47
N ARG A 273 -23.88 -27.49 9.21
CA ARG A 273 -24.01 -26.10 8.73
C ARG A 273 -25.38 -25.50 9.01
N ASP A 274 -26.38 -26.33 9.29
CA ASP A 274 -27.78 -25.94 9.45
C ASP A 274 -28.36 -26.39 10.81
N SER A 275 -29.32 -25.63 11.31
CA SER A 275 -29.97 -25.89 12.60
C SER A 275 -30.79 -27.19 12.60
N ALA A 276 -31.27 -27.64 11.43
CA ALA A 276 -31.95 -28.93 11.28
C ALA A 276 -30.98 -30.12 11.28
N ARG A 277 -29.66 -29.87 11.21
CA ARG A 277 -28.58 -30.87 11.20
C ARG A 277 -28.74 -31.88 10.07
N SER A 278 -29.09 -31.36 8.90
CA SER A 278 -29.26 -32.14 7.66
C SER A 278 -28.04 -32.03 6.74
N GLN A 279 -27.14 -31.08 7.01
CA GLN A 279 -25.97 -30.79 6.19
C GLN A 279 -24.68 -30.94 7.00
N PRO A 280 -24.12 -32.16 7.08
CA PRO A 280 -22.83 -32.40 7.73
C PRO A 280 -21.74 -31.50 7.14
N TRP A 281 -20.95 -30.86 8.01
CA TRP A 281 -19.83 -30.02 7.61
C TRP A 281 -18.56 -30.85 7.57
N GLY A 282 -17.94 -30.96 6.41
CA GLY A 282 -16.80 -31.86 6.16
C GLY A 282 -15.76 -31.28 5.20
N LYS A 283 -14.96 -32.17 4.63
CA LYS A 283 -13.79 -31.83 3.79
C LYS A 283 -14.09 -31.74 2.30
N THR A 284 -15.21 -32.31 1.85
CA THR A 284 -15.56 -32.30 0.42
C THR A 284 -16.25 -30.99 0.03
N PRO A 285 -16.18 -30.57 -1.26
CA PRO A 285 -16.87 -29.36 -1.72
C PRO A 285 -18.38 -29.33 -1.47
N ALA A 286 -19.06 -30.49 -1.48
CA ALA A 286 -20.49 -30.58 -1.17
C ALA A 286 -20.80 -30.37 0.34
N GLN A 287 -19.79 -30.58 1.19
CA GLN A 287 -19.86 -30.52 2.65
C GLN A 287 -19.18 -29.27 3.22
N SER A 288 -18.60 -28.39 2.40
CA SER A 288 -17.99 -27.13 2.83
C SER A 288 -19.00 -26.00 2.91
N ALA A 289 -18.77 -25.01 3.76
CA ALA A 289 -19.43 -23.72 3.63
C ALA A 289 -18.63 -22.85 2.65
N SER A 290 -19.31 -22.01 1.87
CA SER A 290 -18.65 -21.09 0.94
C SER A 290 -19.20 -19.69 1.11
N GLY A 291 -18.39 -18.70 0.78
CA GLY A 291 -18.77 -17.30 0.83
C GLY A 291 -17.88 -16.44 -0.06
N THR A 292 -18.20 -15.16 -0.10
CA THR A 292 -17.36 -14.13 -0.72
C THR A 292 -17.07 -13.09 0.35
N GLY A 293 -15.79 -12.72 0.48
CA GLY A 293 -15.32 -11.74 1.44
C GLY A 293 -16.03 -10.40 1.25
N SER A 294 -16.54 -9.85 2.36
CA SER A 294 -17.22 -8.57 2.42
C SER A 294 -16.35 -7.46 3.02
N GLY A 295 -15.08 -7.73 3.27
CA GLY A 295 -14.18 -6.83 4.00
C GLY A 295 -14.50 -6.67 5.48
N THR A 296 -15.42 -7.49 6.00
CA THR A 296 -15.94 -7.46 7.38
C THR A 296 -16.07 -8.90 7.90
N ASN A 297 -16.26 -9.05 9.22
CA ASN A 297 -16.43 -10.38 9.82
C ASN A 297 -17.76 -11.02 9.40
N GLN A 298 -17.69 -12.25 8.92
CA GLN A 298 -18.81 -13.08 8.47
C GLN A 298 -18.95 -14.27 9.42
N HIS A 299 -20.15 -14.45 9.96
CA HIS A 299 -20.43 -15.41 11.02
C HIS A 299 -21.06 -16.68 10.48
N PHE A 300 -20.45 -17.84 10.76
CA PHE A 300 -20.94 -19.16 10.42
C PHE A 300 -21.23 -19.97 11.68
N PRO A 301 -22.51 -20.15 12.07
CA PRO A 301 -22.84 -20.99 13.22
C PRO A 301 -22.54 -22.45 12.90
N VAL A 302 -21.94 -23.14 13.87
CA VAL A 302 -21.69 -24.58 13.85
C VAL A 302 -22.70 -25.25 14.77
N TYR A 303 -23.51 -26.14 14.21
CA TYR A 303 -24.49 -26.90 14.98
C TYR A 303 -23.90 -28.27 15.31
N GLY A 304 -23.67 -28.53 16.59
CA GLY A 304 -23.21 -29.81 17.09
C GLY A 304 -24.34 -30.71 17.53
N ARG A 305 -24.14 -32.02 17.38
CA ARG A 305 -24.99 -33.05 17.99
C ARG A 305 -24.16 -34.23 18.46
N LEU A 306 -24.28 -34.56 19.73
CA LEU A 306 -23.91 -35.85 20.28
C LEU A 306 -25.12 -36.78 20.16
N HIS A 307 -24.94 -37.94 19.53
CA HIS A 307 -26.06 -38.84 19.20
C HIS A 307 -26.54 -39.65 20.39
N ALA A 308 -27.84 -39.95 20.42
CA ALA A 308 -28.44 -40.85 21.40
C ALA A 308 -27.99 -42.31 21.22
N GLY A 309 -28.26 -43.15 22.23
CA GLY A 309 -28.00 -44.60 22.19
C GLY A 309 -26.55 -44.97 22.53
N GLN A 310 -25.80 -44.07 23.16
CA GLN A 310 -24.39 -44.26 23.50
C GLN A 310 -24.20 -44.43 25.00
N THR A 311 -23.19 -45.21 25.38
CA THR A 311 -22.76 -45.34 26.78
C THR A 311 -21.36 -44.77 26.94
N GLY A 312 -21.25 -43.67 27.67
CA GLY A 312 -19.99 -43.06 28.08
C GLY A 312 -19.50 -43.60 29.42
N TYR A 313 -18.19 -43.70 29.56
CA TYR A 313 -17.51 -43.99 30.82
C TYR A 313 -17.11 -42.69 31.51
N LEU A 314 -16.84 -42.75 32.81
CA LEU A 314 -16.43 -41.57 33.57
C LEU A 314 -15.16 -40.95 33.01
N GLY A 315 -15.19 -39.63 32.82
CA GLY A 315 -14.05 -38.81 32.39
C GLY A 315 -14.40 -37.86 31.26
N SER A 316 -13.40 -37.11 30.80
CA SER A 316 -13.56 -36.08 29.77
C SER A 316 -13.34 -36.66 28.38
N TYR A 317 -14.27 -36.40 27.47
CA TYR A 317 -14.13 -36.73 26.06
C TYR A 317 -13.79 -35.47 25.27
N SER A 318 -12.76 -35.55 24.44
CA SER A 318 -12.34 -34.43 23.58
C SER A 318 -12.01 -34.89 22.16
N ASP A 319 -12.16 -33.98 21.21
CA ASP A 319 -11.67 -34.13 19.85
C ASP A 319 -11.05 -32.80 19.39
N SER A 320 -10.18 -32.85 18.38
CA SER A 320 -9.60 -31.68 17.73
C SER A 320 -9.92 -31.73 16.25
N VAL A 321 -10.83 -30.87 15.80
CA VAL A 321 -11.23 -30.73 14.40
C VAL A 321 -10.47 -29.57 13.78
N ILE A 322 -9.79 -29.81 12.66
CA ILE A 322 -9.10 -28.76 11.91
C ILE A 322 -10.10 -28.10 10.97
N VAL A 323 -10.26 -26.78 11.13
CA VAL A 323 -11.04 -25.93 10.23
C VAL A 323 -10.06 -25.27 9.26
N THR A 324 -10.28 -25.48 7.95
CA THR A 324 -9.42 -24.94 6.89
C THR A 324 -10.20 -24.00 6.00
N ILE A 325 -9.68 -22.79 5.80
CA ILE A 325 -10.18 -21.84 4.82
C ILE A 325 -9.31 -21.87 3.56
N ASN A 326 -9.93 -21.93 2.38
CA ASN A 326 -9.27 -21.85 1.08
C ASN A 326 -9.83 -20.66 0.31
N TYR A 327 -8.95 -19.83 -0.26
CA TYR A 327 -9.27 -18.60 -1.00
C TYR A 327 -8.22 -18.32 -2.07
#